data_AF-A0A8E2AKX4-F1
#
_entry.id   AF-A0A8E2AKX4-F1
#
_cell.length_a   1.000
_cell.length_b   1.000
_cell.length_c   1.000
_cell.angle_alpha   90.00
_cell.angle_beta   90.00
_cell.angle_gamma   90.00
#
_symmetry.space_group_name_H-M   'P 1'
#
loop_
_entity.id
_entity.type
_entity.pdbx_description
1 polymer ?
#
loop_
_entity_poly.entity_id
_entity_poly.type
_entity_poly.pdbx_seq_one_letter_code
_entity_poly.pdbx_strand_id
1 'polypeptide(L)'
;MASFSATADTLPAVDPRVAAALGGVASAFYVHKYPMRGDVGLLTEVALGVASFAYKRVVEGSGFGSAFGFALSIIFVHFASLALATVLYRISPLHPLYRFPGRVLLCLVVLGCDTDIPHHAYSPFVWKMTSLKLAQM
;
A
#
# COMPACT_ATOMS: atom_id res chain seq x y z
N MET A 1 -39.18 10.32 -5.75
CA MET A 1 -38.15 10.51 -4.72
C MET A 1 -38.33 9.41 -3.68
N ALA A 2 -37.65 8.28 -3.85
CA ALA A 2 -37.76 7.14 -2.95
C ALA A 2 -36.88 7.39 -1.73
N SER A 3 -37.49 7.37 -0.55
CA SER A 3 -36.84 7.45 0.76
C SER A 3 -36.05 6.16 1.01
N PHE A 4 -34.74 6.20 0.78
CA PHE A 4 -33.80 5.18 1.24
C PHE A 4 -33.57 5.41 2.74
N SER A 5 -34.47 4.88 3.56
CA SER A 5 -34.39 4.92 5.01
C SER A 5 -34.67 3.50 5.55
N ALA A 6 -34.00 3.15 6.64
CA ALA A 6 -34.09 1.88 7.38
C ALA A 6 -33.23 0.70 6.89
N THR A 7 -31.90 0.81 7.06
CA THR A 7 -31.01 -0.27 7.58
C THR A 7 -29.66 0.27 8.11
N ALA A 8 -29.45 1.59 8.20
CA ALA A 8 -28.15 2.16 8.58
C ALA A 8 -27.91 2.26 10.10
N ASP A 9 -28.90 1.93 10.94
CA ASP A 9 -28.90 2.37 12.34
C ASP A 9 -28.05 1.53 13.32
N THR A 10 -27.27 0.56 12.86
CA THR A 10 -26.40 -0.23 13.75
C THR A 10 -25.03 -0.56 13.18
N LEU A 11 -24.49 0.28 12.29
CA LEU A 11 -23.04 0.27 12.10
C LEU A 11 -22.44 1.14 13.20
N PRO A 12 -21.54 0.62 14.06
CA PRO A 12 -20.84 1.46 15.02
C PRO A 12 -20.23 2.62 14.23
N ALA A 13 -20.28 3.84 14.78
CA ALA A 13 -19.69 5.01 14.15
C ALA A 13 -18.18 4.78 13.98
N VAL A 14 -17.79 4.18 12.86
CA VAL A 14 -16.39 3.90 12.55
C VAL A 14 -15.79 5.23 12.11
N ASP A 15 -14.74 5.65 12.82
CA ASP A 15 -13.98 6.82 12.42
C ASP A 15 -13.49 6.63 10.97
N PRO A 16 -13.77 7.58 10.05
CA PRO A 16 -13.36 7.47 8.65
C PRO A 16 -11.86 7.26 8.47
N ARG A 17 -11.03 7.69 9.43
CA ARG A 17 -9.58 7.45 9.42
C ARG A 17 -9.25 5.97 9.67
N VAL A 18 -9.99 5.32 10.55
CA VAL A 18 -9.84 3.87 10.81
C VAL A 18 -10.26 3.09 9.57
N ALA A 19 -11.36 3.49 8.92
CA ALA A 19 -11.78 2.89 7.66
C ALA A 19 -10.70 3.06 6.57
N ALA A 20 -10.07 4.24 6.48
CA ALA A 20 -8.98 4.49 5.54
C ALA A 20 -7.75 3.61 5.82
N ALA A 21 -7.38 3.45 7.09
CA ALA A 21 -6.27 2.61 7.52
C ALA A 21 -6.53 1.12 7.21
N LEU A 22 -7.73 0.62 7.51
CA LEU A 22 -8.14 -0.75 7.14
C LEU A 22 -8.14 -0.93 5.62
N GLY A 23 -8.58 0.08 4.88
CA GLY A 23 -8.50 0.12 3.43
C GLY A 23 -7.06 -0.01 2.94
N GLY A 24 -6.10 0.70 3.52
CA GLY A 24 -4.70 0.64 3.07
C GLY A 24 -4.04 -0.70 3.40
N VAL A 25 -4.39 -1.32 4.53
CA VAL A 25 -3.98 -2.69 4.86
C VAL A 25 -4.56 -3.69 3.86
N ALA A 26 -5.86 -3.59 3.55
CA ALA A 26 -6.50 -4.46 2.55
C ALA A 26 -5.89 -4.27 1.15
N SER A 27 -5.63 -3.02 0.74
CA SER A 27 -4.91 -2.68 -0.49
C SER A 27 -3.52 -3.30 -0.51
N ALA A 28 -2.78 -3.27 0.61
CA ALA A 28 -1.45 -3.90 0.69
C ALA A 28 -1.53 -5.42 0.43
N PHE A 29 -2.49 -6.13 1.04
CA PHE A 29 -2.72 -7.54 0.76
C PHE A 29 -3.08 -7.80 -0.71
N TYR A 30 -3.93 -6.95 -1.29
CA TYR A 30 -4.32 -7.07 -2.69
C TYR A 30 -3.14 -6.86 -3.64
N VAL A 31 -2.34 -5.80 -3.43
CA VAL A 31 -1.16 -5.48 -4.25
C VAL A 31 -0.10 -6.56 -4.16
N HIS A 32 0.08 -7.19 -2.99
CA HIS A 32 0.99 -8.32 -2.84
C HIS A 32 0.54 -9.57 -3.60
N LYS A 33 -0.78 -9.78 -3.74
CA LYS A 33 -1.33 -10.89 -4.51
C LYS A 33 -1.35 -10.62 -6.01
N TYR A 34 -1.65 -9.38 -6.41
CA TYR A 34 -1.76 -8.95 -7.80
C TYR A 34 -0.97 -7.65 -7.99
N PRO A 35 0.26 -7.71 -8.55
CA PRO A 35 1.10 -6.54 -8.68
C PRO A 35 0.41 -5.49 -9.58
N MET A 36 0.01 -4.38 -8.96
CA MET A 36 -0.60 -3.25 -9.67
C MET A 36 0.48 -2.37 -10.29
N ARG A 37 0.18 -1.81 -11.46
CA ARG A 37 0.99 -0.73 -12.07
C ARG A 37 0.86 0.54 -11.24
N GLY A 38 1.95 1.32 -11.16
CA GLY A 38 2.00 2.57 -10.39
C GLY A 38 0.91 3.56 -10.78
N ASP A 39 0.62 3.69 -12.08
CA ASP A 39 -0.41 4.60 -12.59
C ASP A 39 -1.81 4.27 -12.04
N VAL A 40 -2.13 2.97 -11.94
CA VAL A 40 -3.42 2.52 -11.41
C VAL A 40 -3.50 2.82 -9.91
N GLY A 41 -2.40 2.61 -9.18
CA GLY A 41 -2.31 2.98 -7.77
C GLY A 41 -2.54 4.48 -7.54
N LEU A 42 -1.91 5.33 -8.36
CA LEU A 42 -2.11 6.77 -8.29
C LEU A 42 -3.57 7.16 -8.56
N LEU A 43 -4.20 6.55 -9.57
CA LEU A 43 -5.61 6.80 -9.88
C LEU A 43 -6.53 6.39 -8.71
N THR A 44 -6.25 5.29 -8.02
CA THR A 44 -7.05 4.87 -6.87
C THR A 44 -6.92 5.84 -5.69
N GLU A 45 -5.73 6.38 -5.43
CA GLU A 45 -5.54 7.39 -4.37
C GLU A 45 -6.25 8.71 -4.69
N VAL A 46 -6.15 9.16 -5.95
CA VAL A 46 -6.85 10.36 -6.42
C VAL A 46 -8.37 10.17 -6.30
N ALA A 47 -8.89 9.01 -6.69
CA ALA A 47 -10.31 8.69 -6.55
C ALA A 47 -10.76 8.69 -5.08
N LEU A 48 -9.94 8.14 -4.17
CA LEU A 48 -10.20 8.15 -2.73
C LEU A 48 -10.21 9.58 -2.16
N GLY A 49 -9.28 10.43 -2.60
CA GLY A 49 -9.23 11.85 -2.24
C GLY A 49 -10.47 12.61 -2.70
N VAL A 50 -10.89 12.42 -3.96
CA VAL A 50 -12.11 13.05 -4.51
C VAL A 50 -13.35 12.56 -3.78
N ALA A 51 -13.46 11.25 -3.50
CA ALA A 51 -14.58 10.68 -2.77
C ALA A 51 -14.70 11.20 -1.34
N SER A 52 -13.58 11.28 -0.60
CA SER A 52 -13.56 11.82 0.77
C SER A 52 -13.85 13.33 0.83
N PHE A 53 -13.35 14.10 -0.14
CA PHE A 53 -13.71 15.51 -0.30
C PHE A 53 -15.20 15.69 -0.59
N ALA A 54 -15.75 14.94 -1.55
CA ALA A 54 -17.16 14.98 -1.91
C ALA A 54 -18.04 14.58 -0.73
N TYR A 55 -17.67 13.53 0.01
CA TYR A 55 -18.36 13.12 1.23
C TYR A 55 -18.44 14.27 2.24
N LYS A 56 -17.31 14.90 2.57
CA LYS A 56 -17.27 16.00 3.56
C LYS A 56 -18.06 17.22 3.10
N ARG A 57 -18.04 17.54 1.80
CA ARG A 57 -18.78 18.67 1.21
C ARG A 57 -20.28 18.43 1.11
N VAL A 58 -20.70 17.23 0.69
CA VAL A 58 -22.11 16.92 0.40
C VAL A 58 -22.86 16.51 1.66
N VAL A 59 -22.25 15.68 2.51
CA VAL A 59 -22.91 15.14 3.70
C VAL A 59 -22.84 16.10 4.87
N GLU A 60 -21.66 16.69 5.13
CA GLU A 60 -21.46 17.55 6.30
C GLU A 60 -21.55 19.05 6.00
N GLY A 61 -21.62 19.44 4.71
CA GLY A 61 -21.71 20.85 4.32
C GLY A 61 -20.47 21.68 4.71
N SER A 62 -19.34 21.06 4.99
CA SER A 62 -18.16 21.75 5.53
C SER A 62 -17.56 22.74 4.54
N GLY A 63 -16.84 23.76 5.03
CA GLY A 63 -16.09 24.69 4.17
C GLY A 63 -15.06 23.99 3.28
N PHE A 64 -14.63 24.66 2.20
CA PHE A 64 -13.67 24.10 1.24
C PHE A 64 -12.35 23.70 1.90
N GLY A 65 -11.77 24.58 2.72
CA GLY A 65 -10.48 24.32 3.38
C GLY A 65 -10.52 23.14 4.35
N SER A 66 -11.62 22.99 5.11
CA SER A 66 -11.76 21.87 6.04
C SER A 66 -12.04 20.55 5.30
N ALA A 67 -12.82 20.56 4.22
CA ALA A 67 -13.02 19.39 3.37
C ALA A 67 -11.71 18.94 2.69
N PHE A 68 -10.92 19.89 2.20
CA PHE A 68 -9.63 19.62 1.57
C PHE A 68 -8.62 19.05 2.57
N GLY A 69 -8.49 19.66 3.76
CA GLY A 69 -7.63 19.14 4.83
C GLY A 69 -8.06 17.75 5.30
N PHE A 70 -9.37 17.49 5.36
CA PHE A 70 -9.90 16.17 5.66
C PHE A 70 -9.52 15.14 4.60
N ALA A 71 -9.72 15.44 3.31
CA ALA A 71 -9.38 14.54 2.21
C ALA A 71 -7.88 14.21 2.19
N LEU A 72 -7.00 15.21 2.38
CA LEU A 72 -5.57 14.99 2.52
C LEU A 72 -5.24 14.08 3.70
N SER A 73 -5.88 14.31 4.87
CA SER A 73 -5.65 13.45 6.03
C SER A 73 -6.00 11.98 5.77
N ILE A 74 -7.06 11.72 5.00
CA ILE A 74 -7.47 10.36 4.62
C ILE A 74 -6.45 9.71 3.69
N ILE A 75 -5.98 10.43 2.67
CA ILE A 75 -4.94 9.93 1.74
C ILE A 75 -3.65 9.62 2.50
N PHE A 76 -3.20 10.51 3.39
CA PHE A 76 -1.99 10.28 4.19
C PHE A 76 -2.12 9.07 5.11
N VAL A 77 -3.26 8.89 5.77
CA VAL A 77 -3.51 7.73 6.64
C VAL A 77 -3.55 6.44 5.81
N HIS A 78 -4.20 6.44 4.65
CA HIS A 78 -4.25 5.30 3.75
C HIS A 78 -2.84 4.91 3.27
N PHE A 79 -2.08 5.87 2.73
CA PHE A 79 -0.72 5.65 2.26
C PHE A 79 0.22 5.19 3.38
N ALA A 80 0.14 5.81 4.57
CA ALA A 80 0.94 5.42 5.72
C ALA A 80 0.62 3.98 6.17
N SER A 81 -0.65 3.60 6.20
CA SER A 81 -1.06 2.24 6.55
C SER A 81 -0.62 1.21 5.51
N LEU A 82 -0.65 1.54 4.22
CA LEU A 82 -0.15 0.69 3.15
C LEU A 82 1.37 0.51 3.27
N ALA A 83 2.12 1.61 3.43
CA ALA A 83 3.57 1.56 3.62
C ALA A 83 3.94 0.73 4.85
N LEU A 84 3.29 0.96 5.99
CA LEU A 84 3.53 0.22 7.23
C LEU A 84 3.16 -1.26 7.08
N ALA A 85 2.05 -1.59 6.42
CA ALA A 85 1.66 -2.97 6.13
C ALA A 85 2.67 -3.68 5.23
N THR A 86 3.21 -3.00 4.20
CA THR A 86 4.24 -3.60 3.33
C THR A 86 5.56 -3.80 4.05
N VAL A 87 5.97 -2.89 4.93
CA VAL A 87 7.17 -3.02 5.77
C VAL A 87 6.99 -4.18 6.74
N LEU A 88 5.86 -4.25 7.46
CA LEU A 88 5.53 -5.34 8.36
C LEU A 88 5.50 -6.69 7.64
N TYR A 89 4.92 -6.74 6.43
CA TYR A 89 4.88 -7.93 5.61
C TYR A 89 6.29 -8.42 5.25
N ARG A 90 7.23 -7.51 4.99
CA ARG A 90 8.63 -7.85 4.68
C ARG A 90 9.46 -8.24 5.91
N ILE A 91 9.19 -7.67 7.07
CA ILE A 91 9.89 -8.00 8.33
C ILE A 91 9.35 -9.30 8.94
N SER A 92 8.10 -9.66 8.63
CA SER A 92 7.44 -10.84 9.19
C SER A 92 8.21 -12.13 8.87
N PRO A 93 8.54 -12.97 9.89
CA PRO A 93 9.26 -14.23 9.71
C PRO A 93 8.43 -15.29 8.96
N LEU A 94 7.15 -15.03 8.73
CA LEU A 94 6.25 -15.87 7.95
C LEU A 94 6.41 -15.65 6.42
N HIS A 95 7.22 -14.69 6.00
CA HIS A 95 7.42 -14.42 4.60
C HIS A 95 8.35 -15.48 3.96
N PRO A 96 7.98 -16.13 2.84
CA PRO A 96 8.77 -17.22 2.25
C PRO A 96 10.16 -16.78 1.76
N LEU A 97 10.36 -15.47 1.53
CA LEU A 97 11.68 -14.87 1.24
C LEU A 97 12.53 -14.55 2.49
N TYR A 98 12.06 -14.82 3.71
CA TYR A 98 12.87 -14.62 4.93
C TYR A 98 14.17 -15.46 4.93
N ARG A 99 14.18 -16.58 4.18
CA ARG A 99 15.41 -17.38 3.94
C ARG A 99 16.46 -16.71 3.05
N PHE A 100 16.12 -15.63 2.33
CA PHE A 100 17.03 -14.88 1.46
C PHE A 100 16.93 -13.38 1.77
N PRO A 101 17.46 -12.91 2.93
CA PRO A 101 17.51 -11.49 3.22
C PRO A 101 18.34 -10.81 2.12
N GLY A 102 17.70 -9.94 1.34
CA GLY A 102 18.41 -9.14 0.34
C GLY A 102 19.53 -8.32 1.01
N ARG A 103 20.55 -7.96 0.22
CA ARG A 103 21.75 -7.22 0.66
C ARG A 103 21.45 -5.98 1.53
N VAL A 104 20.29 -5.36 1.38
CA VAL A 104 19.89 -4.15 2.13
C VAL A 104 19.60 -4.46 3.61
N LEU A 105 18.94 -5.59 3.91
CA LEU A 105 18.72 -6.03 5.30
C LEU A 105 20.02 -6.50 5.94
N LEU A 106 20.90 -7.14 5.17
CA LEU A 106 22.25 -7.48 5.62
C LEU A 106 23.05 -6.22 5.97
N CYS A 107 23.00 -5.17 5.15
CA CYS A 107 23.74 -3.93 5.37
C CYS A 107 23.19 -3.09 6.54
N LEU A 108 21.87 -3.12 6.78
CA LEU A 108 21.23 -2.34 7.84
C LEU A 108 21.25 -3.05 9.20
N VAL A 109 21.23 -4.39 9.22
CA VAL A 109 21.41 -5.18 10.45
C VAL A 109 22.90 -5.34 10.79
N VAL A 110 23.77 -5.44 9.79
CA VAL A 110 25.23 -5.42 9.94
C VAL A 110 25.71 -3.98 9.71
N LEU A 111 25.46 -3.11 10.70
CA LEU A 111 25.98 -1.74 10.81
C LEU A 111 27.52 -1.71 10.92
N GLY A 112 28.21 -2.17 9.89
CA GLY A 112 29.67 -2.26 9.85
C GLY A 112 30.24 -3.08 8.70
N CYS A 113 29.48 -3.36 7.63
CA CYS A 113 30.02 -4.09 6.49
C CYS A 113 30.78 -3.13 5.56
N ASP A 114 32.10 -3.11 5.74
CA ASP A 114 33.09 -2.55 4.83
C ASP A 114 32.72 -2.77 3.35
N THR A 115 32.79 -1.69 2.58
CA THR A 115 32.47 -1.63 1.14
C THR A 115 33.55 -2.24 0.25
N ASP A 116 34.06 -3.43 0.58
CA ASP A 116 35.04 -4.15 -0.23
C ASP A 116 34.55 -5.57 -0.57
N ILE A 117 33.35 -5.67 -1.16
CA ILE A 117 32.91 -6.93 -1.78
C ILE A 117 33.24 -6.88 -3.29
N PRO A 118 34.15 -7.74 -3.78
CA PRO A 118 34.57 -7.74 -5.18
C PRO A 118 33.40 -8.02 -6.13
N HIS A 119 33.27 -7.18 -7.16
CA HIS A 119 32.20 -7.17 -8.18
C HIS A 119 32.11 -8.44 -9.04
N HIS A 120 32.93 -9.47 -8.81
CA HIS A 120 33.03 -10.64 -9.70
C HIS A 120 32.25 -11.88 -9.28
N ALA A 121 31.54 -11.87 -8.14
CA ALA A 121 30.89 -13.08 -7.61
C ALA A 121 29.37 -13.23 -7.88
N TYR A 122 28.73 -12.33 -8.63
CA TYR A 122 27.30 -12.45 -8.98
C TYR A 122 27.10 -12.93 -10.42
N SER A 123 27.50 -14.17 -10.68
CA SER A 123 27.01 -14.94 -11.84
C SER A 123 25.68 -15.66 -11.47
N PRO A 124 24.99 -16.36 -12.38
CA PRO A 124 24.30 -15.95 -13.60
C PRO A 124 22.78 -16.29 -13.49
N PHE A 125 22.24 -16.34 -12.27
CA PHE A 125 20.94 -17.01 -12.00
C PHE A 125 19.71 -16.25 -12.53
N VAL A 126 19.81 -14.93 -12.72
CA VAL A 126 18.70 -14.10 -13.24
C VAL A 126 18.46 -14.34 -14.74
N TRP A 127 19.48 -14.75 -15.51
CA TRP A 127 19.33 -15.01 -16.94
C TRP A 127 18.60 -16.33 -17.27
N LYS A 128 18.51 -17.27 -16.33
CA LYS A 128 17.85 -18.56 -16.60
C LYS A 128 16.32 -18.52 -16.54
N MET A 129 15.73 -17.54 -15.85
CA MET A 129 14.25 -17.41 -15.78
C MET A 129 13.66 -16.62 -16.94
N THR A 130 14.40 -15.68 -17.55
CA THR A 130 13.92 -14.95 -18.74
C THR A 130 13.92 -15.81 -19.99
N SER A 131 14.91 -16.70 -20.17
CA SER A 131 14.95 -17.58 -21.35
C SER A 131 13.88 -18.67 -21.37
N LEU A 132 13.34 -19.08 -20.22
CA LEU A 132 12.31 -20.13 -20.15
C LEU A 132 10.91 -19.62 -20.53
N LYS A 133 10.64 -18.31 -20.37
CA LYS A 133 9.38 -17.71 -20.83
C LYS A 133 9.35 -17.38 -22.32
N LEU A 134 10.52 -17.19 -22.95
CA LEU A 134 10.61 -16.92 -24.39
C LEU A 134 10.49 -18.18 -25.26
N ALA A 135 10.68 -19.37 -24.69
CA ALA A 135 10.61 -20.65 -25.42
C ALA A 135 9.20 -21.27 -25.44
N GLN A 136 8.21 -20.64 -24.79
CA GLN A 136 6.81 -21.10 -24.74
C GLN A 136 5.81 -20.11 -25.37
N MET A 137 6.31 -19.09 -26.07
CA MET A 137 5.56 -18.22 -26.98
C MET A 137 6.06 -18.46 -28.39
#